data_AF-A0A940A5Y9-F1
#
_entry.id   AF-A0A940A5Y9-F1
#
_cell.length_a   1.000
_cell.length_b   1.000
_cell.length_c   1.000
_cell.angle_alpha   90.00
_cell.angle_beta   90.00
_cell.angle_gamma   90.00
#
_symmetry.space_group_name_H-M   'P 1'
#
loop_
_entity.id
_entity.type
_entity.pdbx_description
1 polymer ?
#
loop_
_entity_poly.entity_id
_entity_poly.type
_entity_poly.pdbx_seq_one_letter_code
_entity_poly.pdbx_strand_id
1 'polypeptide(L)'
;GEEIPHATETLKKLMADGHHLVLWTVREGKLLDEAVEWCRERGVEFSAINETLRDNNERSHNTRKIDADIYIDDCNIGGLFEWEQVYHLIHDHCSYHELIREAKKTAAAQNMAKPKKKGWFGF
;
A
#
# COMPACT_ATOMS: atom_id res chain seq x y z
N GLY A 1 12.01 9.51 -6.37
CA GLY A 1 11.54 9.43 -7.77
C GLY A 1 10.26 10.23 -7.87
N GLU A 2 9.51 10.06 -8.97
CA GLU A 2 8.12 10.50 -8.96
C GLU A 2 7.32 9.66 -7.96
N GLU A 3 6.36 10.31 -7.31
CA GLU A 3 5.47 9.65 -6.36
C GLU A 3 4.49 8.74 -7.10
N ILE A 4 4.25 7.54 -6.56
CA ILE A 4 3.13 6.71 -7.00
C ILE A 4 1.84 7.37 -6.50
N PRO A 5 0.81 7.56 -7.35
CA PRO A 5 -0.42 8.24 -6.96
C PRO A 5 -0.97 7.76 -5.61
N HIS A 6 -1.30 8.73 -4.74
CA HIS A 6 -1.87 8.53 -3.41
C HIS A 6 -1.00 7.77 -2.40
N ALA A 7 0.26 7.43 -2.72
CA ALA A 7 1.12 6.67 -1.82
C ALA A 7 1.36 7.39 -0.50
N THR A 8 1.88 8.62 -0.53
CA THR A 8 2.17 9.34 0.73
C THR A 8 0.90 9.71 1.47
N GLU A 9 -0.19 9.99 0.74
CA GLU A 9 -1.52 10.25 1.32
C GLU A 9 -2.02 9.05 2.13
N THR A 10 -2.00 7.85 1.54
CA THR A 10 -2.40 6.61 2.22
C THR A 10 -1.51 6.33 3.43
N LEU A 11 -0.19 6.46 3.31
CA LEU A 11 0.72 6.24 4.43
C LEU A 11 0.42 7.20 5.59
N LYS A 12 0.13 8.48 5.31
CA LYS A 12 -0.28 9.45 6.33
C LYS A 12 -1.61 9.09 6.99
N LYS A 13 -2.59 8.57 6.24
CA LYS A 13 -3.85 8.08 6.83
C LYS A 13 -3.60 6.90 7.76
N LEU A 14 -2.75 5.94 7.36
CA LEU A 14 -2.37 4.81 8.22
C LEU A 14 -1.66 5.27 9.51
N MET A 15 -0.78 6.26 9.42
CA MET A 15 -0.16 6.87 10.61
C MET A 15 -1.20 7.54 11.52
N ALA A 16 -2.17 8.25 10.93
CA ALA A 16 -3.24 8.91 11.67
C ALA A 16 -4.19 7.90 12.35
N ASP A 17 -4.38 6.73 11.74
CA ASP A 17 -5.14 5.60 12.29
C ASP A 17 -4.35 4.85 13.40
N GLY A 18 -3.12 5.27 13.71
CA GLY A 18 -2.30 4.75 14.81
C GLY A 18 -1.37 3.60 14.42
N HIS A 19 -1.18 3.33 13.13
CA HIS A 19 -0.26 2.29 12.68
C HIS A 19 1.20 2.76 12.73
N HIS A 20 2.09 1.86 13.14
CA HIS A 20 3.54 2.05 13.01
C HIS A 20 4.01 1.66 11.62
N LEU A 21 4.66 2.59 10.92
CA LEU A 21 5.24 2.33 9.61
C LEU A 21 6.72 2.01 9.75
N VAL A 22 7.16 0.91 9.16
CA VAL A 22 8.58 0.55 9.04
C VAL A 22 8.98 0.68 7.58
N LEU A 23 10.01 1.47 7.29
CA LEU A 23 10.60 1.48 5.95
C LEU A 23 11.43 0.21 5.78
N TRP A 24 10.97 -0.70 4.92
CA TRP A 24 11.72 -1.89 4.54
C TRP A 24 12.23 -1.76 3.10
N THR A 25 13.54 -1.66 2.92
CA THR A 25 14.16 -1.42 1.62
C THR A 25 15.56 -1.99 1.53
N VAL A 26 15.96 -2.40 0.33
CA VAL A 26 17.34 -2.80 0.01
C VAL A 26 18.31 -1.62 -0.12
N ARG A 27 17.81 -0.38 -0.04
CA ARG A 27 18.66 0.82 -0.07
C ARG A 27 19.50 0.90 1.19
N GLU A 28 20.76 1.30 1.02
CA GLU A 28 21.73 1.46 2.10
C GLU A 28 22.51 2.78 1.94
N GLY A 29 23.09 3.25 3.05
CA GLY A 29 23.87 4.48 3.09
C GLY A 29 23.12 5.68 2.52
N LYS A 30 23.80 6.46 1.66
CA LYS A 30 23.25 7.69 1.07
C LYS A 30 21.89 7.49 0.36
N LEU A 31 21.67 6.34 -0.27
CA LEU A 31 20.41 6.07 -0.96
C LEU A 31 19.26 5.82 0.01
N LEU A 32 19.56 5.29 1.20
CA LEU A 32 18.59 5.14 2.28
C LEU A 32 18.25 6.50 2.86
N ASP A 33 19.27 7.31 3.16
CA ASP A 33 19.09 8.66 3.71
C ASP A 33 18.24 9.54 2.78
N GLU A 34 18.51 9.50 1.48
CA GLU A 34 17.73 10.22 0.47
C GLU A 34 16.28 9.74 0.40
N ALA A 35 16.02 8.43 0.58
CA ALA A 35 14.66 7.90 0.58
C ALA A 35 13.89 8.32 1.83
N VAL A 36 14.54 8.24 3.01
CA VAL A 36 13.96 8.66 4.29
C VAL A 36 13.61 10.15 4.25
N GLU A 37 14.54 10.98 3.78
CA GLU A 37 14.33 12.42 3.66
C GLU A 37 13.20 12.75 2.69
N TRP A 38 13.16 12.10 1.53
CA TRP A 38 12.10 12.29 0.54
C TRP A 38 10.70 12.02 1.11
N CYS A 39 10.56 10.98 1.96
CA CYS A 39 9.33 10.66 2.68
C CYS A 39 9.01 11.70 3.76
N ARG A 40 10.02 12.09 4.55
CA ARG A 40 9.88 13.07 5.64
C ARG A 40 9.41 14.42 5.14
N GLU A 41 9.96 14.92 4.04
CA GLU A 41 9.52 16.16 3.38
C GLU A 41 8.04 16.16 2.97
N ARG A 42 7.42 14.98 2.83
CA ARG A 42 6.01 14.78 2.46
C ARG A 42 5.11 14.43 3.65
N GLY A 43 5.67 14.44 4.86
CA GLY A 43 4.98 14.15 6.12
C GLY A 43 4.84 12.67 6.43
N VAL A 44 5.68 11.81 5.85
CA VAL A 44 5.74 10.38 6.19
C VAL A 44 7.01 10.14 7.01
N GLU A 45 6.83 9.90 8.31
CA GLU A 45 7.90 9.55 9.23
C GLU A 45 7.76 8.10 9.69
N PHE A 46 8.81 7.32 9.51
CA PHE A 46 8.83 5.90 9.86
C PHE A 46 9.19 5.71 11.34
N SER A 47 8.50 4.77 11.99
CA SER A 47 8.80 4.36 13.37
C SER A 47 10.11 3.58 13.46
N ALA A 48 10.49 2.88 12.39
CA ALA A 48 11.78 2.19 12.26
C ALA A 48 12.20 2.09 10.79
N ILE A 49 13.49 1.87 10.53
CA ILE A 49 14.06 1.76 9.18
C ILE A 49 14.92 0.50 9.13
N ASN A 50 14.56 -0.44 8.25
CA ASN A 50 15.26 -1.72 8.06
C ASN A 50 15.47 -2.55 9.35
N GLU A 51 14.63 -2.34 10.35
CA GLU A 51 14.68 -3.04 11.63
C GLU A 51 13.28 -3.27 12.20
N THR A 52 13.15 -4.32 13.02
CA THR A 52 11.93 -4.59 13.79
C THR A 52 11.74 -3.53 14.86
N LEU A 53 10.51 -3.01 14.99
CA LEU A 53 10.13 -2.08 16.05
C LEU A 53 10.37 -2.74 17.42
N ARG A 54 11.13 -2.08 18.29
CA ARG A 54 11.48 -2.62 19.61
C ARG A 54 10.46 -2.14 20.65
N ASP A 55 9.77 -3.05 21.30
CA ASP A 55 9.09 -2.75 22.56
C ASP A 55 10.10 -2.76 23.71
N ASN A 56 9.93 -1.83 24.66
CA ASN A 56 10.90 -1.55 25.74
C ASN A 56 11.22 -2.76 26.65
N ASN A 57 10.50 -3.87 26.54
CA ASN A 57 10.60 -5.02 27.44
C ASN A 57 11.03 -6.34 26.80
N GLU A 58 11.25 -6.39 25.48
CA GLU A 58 11.67 -7.63 24.83
C GLU A 58 13.01 -7.45 24.13
N ARG A 59 13.95 -8.37 24.43
CA ARG A 59 15.07 -8.64 23.53
C ARG A 59 14.45 -9.19 22.25
N SER A 60 14.09 -8.31 21.31
CA SER A 60 13.66 -8.78 20.00
C SER A 60 14.72 -9.75 19.49
N HIS A 61 14.28 -10.98 19.20
CA HIS A 61 15.17 -11.94 18.57
C HIS A 61 15.61 -11.28 17.27
N ASN A 62 16.92 -11.07 17.11
CA ASN A 62 17.48 -10.34 15.98
C ASN A 62 17.33 -11.20 14.71
N THR A 63 16.12 -11.25 14.17
CA THR A 63 15.80 -11.98 12.96
C THR A 63 16.25 -11.16 11.77
N ARG A 64 16.79 -11.82 10.75
CA ARG A 64 17.21 -11.15 9.50
C ARG A 64 16.03 -10.51 8.77
N LYS A 65 14.83 -11.10 8.88
CA LYS A 65 13.58 -10.53 8.37
C LYS A 65 12.99 -9.62 9.45
N ILE A 66 12.52 -8.44 9.05
CA ILE A 66 11.72 -7.56 9.91
C ILE A 66 10.48 -8.34 10.38
N ASP A 67 10.14 -8.20 11.65
CA ASP A 67 8.89 -8.70 12.20
C ASP A 67 7.83 -7.60 12.12
N ALA A 68 6.72 -7.89 11.45
CA ALA A 68 5.66 -6.95 11.12
C ALA A 68 4.36 -7.69 10.80
N ASP A 69 3.22 -7.07 11.11
CA ASP A 69 1.88 -7.63 10.86
C ASP A 69 1.53 -7.69 9.37
N ILE A 70 1.91 -6.64 8.62
CA ILE A 70 1.56 -6.46 7.20
C ILE A 70 2.81 -6.01 6.43
N TYR A 71 2.97 -6.55 5.21
CA TYR A 71 4.03 -6.16 4.28
C TYR A 71 3.38 -5.60 3.01
N ILE A 72 3.69 -4.35 2.69
CA ILE A 72 3.25 -3.66 1.47
C ILE A 72 4.47 -3.56 0.55
N ASP A 73 4.47 -4.35 -0.53
CA ASP A 73 5.64 -4.49 -1.42
C ASP A 73 5.15 -4.71 -2.87
N ASP A 74 5.76 -4.01 -3.82
CA ASP A 74 5.46 -4.11 -5.26
C ASP A 74 5.90 -5.43 -5.87
N CYS A 75 6.84 -6.13 -5.21
CA CYS A 75 7.34 -7.44 -5.60
C CYS A 75 6.53 -8.61 -5.01
N ASN A 76 5.44 -8.36 -4.27
CA ASN A 76 4.58 -9.41 -3.75
C ASN A 76 3.93 -10.23 -4.89
N ILE A 77 3.68 -11.52 -4.65
CA ILE A 77 2.96 -12.38 -5.60
C ILE A 77 1.55 -11.80 -5.82
N GLY A 78 1.23 -11.46 -7.07
CA GLY A 78 -0.01 -10.77 -7.44
C GLY A 78 0.14 -9.26 -7.60
N GLY A 79 1.31 -8.70 -7.29
CA GLY A 79 1.59 -7.27 -7.37
C GLY A 79 1.00 -6.49 -6.20
N LEU A 80 1.22 -5.18 -6.23
CA LEU A 80 0.66 -4.23 -5.28
C LEU A 80 -0.68 -3.68 -5.81
N PHE A 81 -1.69 -3.64 -4.94
CA PHE A 81 -2.95 -2.96 -5.23
C PHE A 81 -2.77 -1.44 -5.28
N GLU A 82 -3.70 -0.73 -5.91
CA GLU A 82 -3.69 0.74 -5.86
C GLU A 82 -3.72 1.23 -4.41
N TRP A 83 -3.04 2.34 -4.10
CA TRP A 83 -2.86 2.78 -2.70
C TRP A 83 -4.16 3.05 -1.94
N GLU A 84 -5.23 3.45 -2.64
CA GLU A 84 -6.56 3.58 -2.04
C GLU A 84 -7.15 2.22 -1.63
N GLN A 85 -6.90 1.18 -2.43
CA GLN A 85 -7.33 -0.19 -2.14
C GLN A 85 -6.49 -0.78 -1.00
N VAL A 86 -5.18 -0.49 -0.95
CA VAL A 86 -4.33 -0.84 0.19
C VAL A 86 -4.87 -0.25 1.47
N TYR A 87 -5.27 1.04 1.45
CA TYR A 87 -5.90 1.67 2.61
C TYR A 87 -7.19 0.95 3.03
N HIS A 88 -8.10 0.69 2.08
CA HIS A 88 -9.35 -0.02 2.35
C HIS A 88 -9.13 -1.42 2.97
N LEU A 89 -8.16 -2.18 2.45
CA LEU A 89 -7.81 -3.50 2.98
C LEU A 89 -7.38 -3.44 4.46
N ILE A 90 -6.59 -2.44 4.83
CA ILE A 90 -6.04 -2.30 6.18
C ILE A 90 -7.09 -1.69 7.12
N HIS A 91 -7.69 -0.56 6.73
CA HIS A 91 -8.61 0.22 7.56
C HIS A 91 -9.93 -0.53 7.83
N ASP A 92 -10.53 -1.13 6.79
CA ASP A 92 -11.82 -1.82 6.92
C ASP A 92 -11.66 -3.31 7.24
N HIS A 93 -10.43 -3.78 7.47
CA HIS A 93 -10.11 -5.19 7.71
C HIS A 93 -10.68 -6.15 6.64
N CYS A 94 -10.66 -5.69 5.38
CA CYS A 94 -11.24 -6.38 4.24
C CYS A 94 -10.25 -7.43 3.67
N SER A 95 -10.77 -8.57 3.22
CA SER A 95 -9.94 -9.58 2.55
C SER A 95 -9.71 -9.26 1.06
N TYR A 96 -8.62 -9.78 0.49
CA TYR A 96 -8.39 -9.68 -0.95
C TYR A 96 -9.55 -10.28 -1.76
N HIS A 97 -10.18 -11.34 -1.25
CA HIS A 97 -11.32 -11.97 -1.91
C HIS A 97 -12.52 -11.01 -2.04
N GLU A 98 -12.81 -10.27 -0.97
CA GLU A 98 -13.91 -9.30 -0.93
C GLU A 98 -13.64 -8.12 -1.85
N LEU A 99 -12.44 -7.54 -1.76
CA LEU A 99 -12.00 -6.45 -2.64
C LEU A 99 -12.13 -6.85 -4.13
N ILE A 100 -11.62 -8.02 -4.51
CA ILE A 100 -11.67 -8.50 -5.89
C ILE A 100 -13.13 -8.76 -6.32
N ARG A 101 -13.95 -9.31 -5.42
CA ARG A 101 -15.38 -9.58 -5.70
C ARG A 101 -16.13 -8.27 -5.95
N GLU A 102 -15.85 -7.23 -5.18
CA GLU A 102 -16.45 -5.91 -5.35
C GLU A 102 -16.00 -5.24 -6.63
N ALA A 103 -14.70 -5.26 -6.94
CA ALA A 103 -14.17 -4.75 -8.20
C ALA A 103 -14.83 -5.43 -9.42
N LYS A 104 -15.01 -6.76 -9.37
CA LYS A 104 -15.70 -7.51 -10.43
C LYS A 104 -17.17 -7.12 -10.57
N LYS A 105 -17.89 -6.93 -9.45
CA LYS A 105 -19.29 -6.47 -9.47
C LYS A 105 -19.41 -5.08 -10.07
N THR A 106 -18.55 -4.15 -9.68
CA THR A 106 -18.50 -2.78 -10.20
C THR A 106 -18.22 -2.76 -11.70
N ALA A 107 -17.23 -3.53 -12.17
CA ALA A 107 -16.92 -3.65 -13.58
C ALA A 107 -18.08 -4.25 -14.39
N ALA A 108 -18.76 -5.28 -13.87
CA ALA A 108 -19.93 -5.86 -14.52
C ALA A 108 -21.08 -4.84 -14.64
N ALA A 109 -21.38 -4.10 -13.56
CA ALA A 109 -22.42 -3.07 -13.56
C ALA A 109 -22.12 -1.94 -14.56
N GLN A 110 -20.87 -1.46 -14.62
CA GLN A 110 -20.45 -0.45 -15.60
C GLN A 110 -20.57 -0.94 -17.04
N ASN A 111 -20.26 -2.21 -17.31
CA ASN A 111 -20.43 -2.79 -18.64
C ASN A 111 -21.90 -2.93 -19.03
N MET A 112 -22.80 -3.22 -18.10
CA MET A 112 -24.25 -3.24 -18.36
C MET A 112 -24.84 -1.85 -18.58
N ALA A 113 -24.27 -0.82 -17.96
CA ALA A 113 -24.72 0.58 -18.08
C ALA A 113 -24.27 1.28 -19.37
N LYS A 114 -23.30 0.74 -20.12
CA LYS A 114 -22.87 1.33 -21.40
C LYS A 114 -23.97 1.20 -22.45
N PRO A 115 -24.39 2.30 -23.10
CA PRO A 115 -25.44 2.25 -24.12
C PRO A 115 -24.98 1.35 -25.28
N LYS A 116 -25.85 0.41 -25.68
CA LYS A 116 -25.59 -0.42 -26.85
C LYS A 116 -25.48 0.49 -28.08
N LYS A 117 -24.33 0.50 -28.74
CA LYS A 117 -24.16 1.22 -30.01
C LYS A 117 -25.23 0.70 -30.97
N LYS A 118 -26.12 1.58 -31.45
CA LYS A 118 -27.06 1.25 -32.52
C LYS A 118 -26.22 0.89 -33.75
N GLY A 119 -26.28 -0.37 -34.15
CA GLY A 119 -25.58 -0.84 -35.35
C GLY A 119 -26.03 -0.03 -36.55
N TRP A 120 -25.08 0.56 -37.26
CA TRP A 120 -25.28 1.11 -38.59
C TRP A 120 -25.57 -0.05 -39.54
N PHE A 121 -26.83 -0.50 -39.60
CA PHE A 121 -27.29 -1.28 -40.73
C PHE A 121 -27.56 -0.31 -41.86
N GLY A 122 -26.53 -0.10 -42.68
CA GLY A 122 -26.69 0.51 -43.98
C GLY A 122 -27.44 -0.45 -44.88
N PHE A 123 -28.67 -0.07 -45.20
CA PHE A 123 -29.36 -0.39 -46.45
C PHE A 123 -30.09 0.87 -46.90
#